data_AF-A0A918LCE4-F1
#
_entry.id   AF-A0A918LCE4-F1
#
_cell.length_a   1.000
_cell.length_b   1.000
_cell.length_c   1.000
_cell.angle_alpha   90.00
_cell.angle_beta   90.00
_cell.angle_gamma   90.00
#
_symmetry.space_group_name_H-M   'P 1'
#
loop_
_entity.id
_entity.type
_entity.pdbx_description
1 polymer ?
#
loop_
_entity_poly.entity_id
_entity_poly.type
_entity_poly.pdbx_seq_one_letter_code
_entity_poly.pdbx_strand_id
1 'polypeptide(L)'
;MPATFHVLTTGYANDRVAGTVSLLTEGHTVAVVDPGMVADRRLILDPLAELGFAPGEVTDVVFSHHHPDHTLNAALFPEARFHDHMAIYRDDIWEDRDADGYALSPSIALMATPGHTAEDISTLAATDQGLVVLTHLWWAAEGPADDPFAPDRDRLRAARERVLALGPALIVPGHGAPFAPSPATPV
;
A
#
# COMPACT_ATOMS: atom_id res chain seq x y z
N MET A 1 18.11 -10.12 4.17
CA MET A 1 18.06 -9.92 2.71
C MET A 1 17.06 -8.81 2.49
N PRO A 2 17.26 -7.91 1.53
CA PRO A 2 16.29 -6.85 1.27
C PRO A 2 14.91 -7.43 0.94
N ALA A 3 13.87 -6.64 1.11
CA ALA A 3 12.51 -7.07 0.79
C ALA A 3 12.36 -7.30 -0.72
N THR A 4 11.52 -8.26 -1.10
CA THR A 4 11.05 -8.42 -2.48
C THR A 4 9.72 -7.70 -2.64
N PHE A 5 9.49 -7.09 -3.80
CA PHE A 5 8.27 -6.37 -4.14
C PHE A 5 7.69 -6.89 -5.46
N HIS A 6 6.37 -7.11 -5.47
CA HIS A 6 5.60 -7.44 -6.67
C HIS A 6 4.27 -6.69 -6.68
N VAL A 7 3.83 -6.24 -7.86
CA VAL A 7 2.43 -5.85 -8.09
C VAL A 7 1.64 -7.10 -8.45
N LEU A 8 0.60 -7.42 -7.68
CA LEU A 8 -0.33 -8.50 -8.00
C LEU A 8 -1.34 -8.03 -9.05
N THR A 9 -1.88 -6.82 -8.87
CA THR A 9 -2.77 -6.20 -9.85
C THR A 9 -2.66 -4.68 -9.83
N THR A 10 -2.77 -4.06 -11.01
CA THR A 10 -2.72 -2.61 -11.17
C THR A 10 -4.11 -2.01 -10.99
N GLY A 11 -4.23 -1.04 -10.09
CA GLY A 11 -5.47 -0.32 -9.84
C GLY A 11 -5.85 0.64 -10.95
N TYR A 12 -7.04 1.21 -10.84
CA TYR A 12 -7.58 2.21 -11.76
C TYR A 12 -8.71 3.01 -11.11
N ALA A 13 -8.88 4.26 -11.53
CA ALA A 13 -9.99 5.13 -11.12
C ALA A 13 -10.54 5.88 -12.36
N ASN A 14 -11.58 5.32 -12.97
CA ASN A 14 -12.28 5.88 -14.13
C ASN A 14 -13.80 5.67 -13.96
N ASP A 15 -14.50 5.07 -14.94
CA ASP A 15 -15.89 4.62 -14.78
C ASP A 15 -16.04 3.50 -13.74
N ARG A 16 -14.92 2.88 -13.35
CA ARG A 16 -14.80 1.87 -12.29
C ARG A 16 -13.62 2.22 -11.37
N VAL A 17 -13.56 1.57 -10.21
CA VAL A 17 -12.48 1.78 -9.23
C VAL A 17 -11.92 0.46 -8.71
N ALA A 18 -10.59 0.41 -8.60
CA ALA A 18 -9.83 -0.68 -8.00
C ALA A 18 -8.50 -0.14 -7.42
N GLY A 19 -8.12 -0.63 -6.25
CA GLY A 19 -6.80 -0.38 -5.67
C GLY A 19 -5.68 -1.14 -6.37
N THR A 20 -4.46 -0.61 -6.34
CA THR A 20 -3.25 -1.34 -6.73
C THR A 20 -2.86 -2.31 -5.62
N VAL A 21 -3.01 -3.61 -5.88
CA VAL A 21 -2.68 -4.66 -4.89
C VAL A 21 -1.24 -5.11 -5.08
N SER A 22 -0.48 -5.12 -3.99
CA SER A 22 0.94 -5.49 -4.01
C SER A 22 1.29 -6.56 -2.98
N LEU A 23 2.38 -7.28 -3.24
CA LEU A 23 2.99 -8.25 -2.35
C LEU A 23 4.40 -7.77 -1.95
N LEU A 24 4.70 -7.82 -0.65
CA LEU A 24 6.03 -7.63 -0.10
C LEU A 24 6.46 -8.88 0.67
N THR A 25 7.70 -9.31 0.50
CA THR A 25 8.23 -10.48 1.24
C THR A 25 9.61 -10.21 1.83
N GLU A 26 9.82 -10.62 3.09
CA GLU A 26 11.13 -10.63 3.74
C GLU A 26 11.16 -11.66 4.87
N GLY A 27 12.00 -12.70 4.72
CA GLY A 27 12.09 -13.76 5.73
C GLY A 27 10.76 -14.48 5.92
N HIS A 28 10.14 -14.31 7.09
CA HIS A 28 8.81 -14.86 7.40
C HIS A 28 7.66 -13.92 7.05
N THR A 29 7.93 -12.65 6.75
CA THR A 29 6.92 -11.67 6.42
C THR A 29 6.47 -11.86 4.98
N VAL A 30 5.17 -12.06 4.78
CA VAL A 30 4.46 -12.11 3.50
C VAL A 30 3.30 -11.15 3.62
N ALA A 31 3.49 -9.92 3.14
CA ALA A 31 2.55 -8.82 3.34
C ALA A 31 1.81 -8.48 2.04
N VAL A 32 0.49 -8.48 2.08
CA VAL A 32 -0.36 -7.95 0.99
C VAL A 32 -0.80 -6.53 1.35
N VAL A 33 -0.65 -5.60 0.42
CA VAL A 33 -1.05 -4.19 0.61
C VAL A 33 -2.26 -3.89 -0.26
N ASP A 34 -3.27 -3.28 0.35
CA ASP A 34 -4.51 -2.78 -0.25
C ASP A 34 -5.30 -3.77 -1.14
N PRO A 35 -5.74 -4.94 -0.64
CA PRO A 35 -6.49 -5.92 -1.41
C PRO A 35 -7.95 -5.50 -1.71
N GLY A 36 -8.20 -4.25 -2.09
CA GLY A 36 -9.55 -3.74 -2.32
C GLY A 36 -10.04 -3.87 -3.77
N MET A 37 -11.31 -3.52 -3.98
CA MET A 37 -12.17 -3.73 -5.16
C MET A 37 -11.49 -4.09 -6.50
N VAL A 38 -11.03 -5.32 -6.68
CA VAL A 38 -10.62 -5.86 -7.99
C VAL A 38 -11.83 -6.39 -8.79
N ALA A 39 -11.72 -6.38 -10.12
CA ALA A 39 -12.79 -6.87 -11.00
C ALA A 39 -13.08 -8.37 -10.83
N ASP A 40 -12.07 -9.14 -10.41
CA ASP A 40 -12.17 -10.55 -10.07
C ASP A 40 -11.10 -10.87 -9.02
N ARG A 41 -11.46 -11.61 -7.97
CA ARG A 41 -10.52 -12.02 -6.90
C ARG A 41 -9.32 -12.81 -7.43
N ARG A 42 -9.47 -13.48 -8.57
CA ARG A 42 -8.38 -14.17 -9.27
C ARG A 42 -7.24 -13.24 -9.67
N LEU A 43 -7.50 -11.96 -9.88
CA LEU A 43 -6.45 -10.96 -10.14
C LEU A 43 -5.52 -10.75 -8.94
N ILE A 44 -5.92 -11.17 -7.75
CA ILE A 44 -5.06 -11.20 -6.56
C ILE A 44 -4.52 -12.61 -6.35
N LEU A 45 -5.39 -13.62 -6.40
CA LEU A 45 -5.07 -15.00 -6.00
C LEU A 45 -4.15 -15.73 -6.99
N ASP A 46 -4.37 -15.56 -8.30
CA ASP A 46 -3.59 -16.26 -9.32
C ASP A 46 -2.12 -15.79 -9.32
N PRO A 47 -1.80 -14.48 -9.39
CA PRO A 47 -0.40 -14.03 -9.32
C PRO A 47 0.26 -14.32 -7.98
N LEU A 48 -0.49 -14.32 -6.87
CA LEU A 48 0.03 -14.72 -5.57
C LEU A 48 0.47 -16.20 -5.58
N ALA A 49 -0.33 -17.08 -6.17
CA ALA A 49 -0.02 -18.49 -6.31
C ALA A 49 1.16 -18.74 -7.29
N GLU A 50 1.26 -17.96 -8.38
CA GLU A 50 2.41 -17.99 -9.29
C GLU A 50 3.73 -17.61 -8.59
N LEU A 51 3.65 -16.71 -7.62
CA LEU A 51 4.78 -16.34 -6.75
C LEU A 51 5.04 -17.36 -5.63
N GLY A 52 4.25 -18.42 -5.56
CA GLY A 52 4.45 -19.55 -4.65
C GLY A 52 3.79 -19.42 -3.28
N PHE A 53 2.85 -18.50 -3.11
CA PHE A 53 2.15 -18.29 -1.84
C PHE A 53 0.67 -18.68 -1.94
N ALA A 54 0.20 -19.46 -0.96
CA ALA A 54 -1.22 -19.63 -0.71
C ALA A 54 -1.76 -18.45 0.12
N PRO A 55 -3.08 -18.15 0.06
CA PRO A 55 -3.64 -17.05 0.85
C PRO A 55 -3.49 -17.22 2.38
N GLY A 56 -3.42 -18.46 2.87
CA GLY A 56 -3.16 -18.75 4.28
C GLY A 56 -1.69 -18.58 4.71
N GLU A 57 -0.78 -18.32 3.77
CA GLU A 57 0.64 -18.03 4.06
C GLU A 57 0.92 -16.53 4.15
N VAL A 58 -0.07 -15.68 3.81
CA VAL A 58 0.02 -14.23 4.01
C VAL A 58 -0.04 -13.94 5.50
N THR A 59 1.03 -13.34 6.03
CA THR A 59 1.18 -13.05 7.46
C THR A 59 0.59 -11.70 7.84
N ASP A 60 0.56 -10.76 6.89
CA ASP A 60 0.16 -9.38 7.14
C ASP A 60 -0.65 -8.84 5.97
N VAL A 61 -1.71 -8.10 6.28
CA VAL A 61 -2.45 -7.29 5.32
C VAL A 61 -2.38 -5.84 5.79
N VAL A 62 -1.91 -4.95 4.94
CA VAL A 62 -1.79 -3.52 5.26
C VAL A 62 -2.87 -2.74 4.49
N PHE A 63 -3.60 -1.90 5.22
CA PHE A 63 -4.50 -0.90 4.64
C PHE A 63 -3.80 0.44 4.65
N SER A 64 -3.59 1.03 3.46
CA SER A 64 -3.15 2.42 3.34
C SER A 64 -4.17 3.36 3.99
N HIS A 65 -5.47 3.06 3.83
CA HIS A 65 -6.61 3.70 4.46
C HIS A 65 -7.87 2.83 4.28
N HIS A 66 -9.01 3.24 4.84
CA HIS A 66 -10.19 2.35 4.95
C HIS A 66 -11.22 2.46 3.82
N HIS A 67 -10.89 3.02 2.65
CA HIS A 67 -11.84 2.97 1.54
C HIS A 67 -12.02 1.53 1.00
N PRO A 68 -13.22 1.14 0.51
CA PRO A 68 -13.50 -0.24 0.10
C PRO A 68 -12.63 -0.74 -1.06
N ASP A 69 -12.27 0.16 -1.97
CA ASP A 69 -11.35 -0.08 -3.08
C ASP A 69 -9.91 -0.36 -2.64
N HIS A 70 -9.60 -0.23 -1.34
CA HIS A 70 -8.35 -0.68 -0.71
C HIS A 70 -8.51 -1.85 0.27
N THR A 71 -9.72 -2.13 0.77
CA THR A 71 -9.92 -3.09 1.88
C THR A 71 -10.82 -4.29 1.56
N LEU A 72 -11.65 -4.23 0.51
CA LEU A 72 -12.80 -5.14 0.33
C LEU A 72 -12.46 -6.65 0.34
N ASN A 73 -11.29 -7.07 -0.12
CA ASN A 73 -10.90 -8.48 -0.17
C ASN A 73 -9.90 -8.88 0.93
N ALA A 74 -9.79 -8.13 2.02
CA ALA A 74 -8.95 -8.48 3.18
C ALA A 74 -9.21 -9.91 3.70
N ALA A 75 -10.48 -10.34 3.73
CA ALA A 75 -10.89 -11.66 4.20
C ALA A 75 -10.42 -12.84 3.32
N LEU A 76 -9.72 -12.59 2.21
CA LEU A 76 -9.04 -13.65 1.45
C LEU A 76 -7.85 -14.25 2.20
N PHE A 77 -7.32 -13.55 3.22
CA PHE A 77 -6.09 -13.91 3.93
C PHE A 77 -6.40 -14.25 5.39
N PRO A 78 -6.87 -15.48 5.67
CA PRO A 78 -7.47 -15.83 6.97
C PRO A 78 -6.48 -15.86 8.13
N GLU A 79 -5.19 -16.06 7.87
CA GLU A 79 -4.15 -16.18 8.91
C GLU A 79 -3.42 -14.85 9.17
N ALA A 80 -3.74 -13.81 8.41
CA ALA A 80 -3.03 -12.54 8.45
C ALA A 80 -3.39 -11.72 9.69
N ARG A 81 -2.41 -10.92 10.14
CA ARG A 81 -2.68 -9.73 10.94
C ARG A 81 -3.05 -8.58 10.01
N PHE A 82 -3.97 -7.72 10.42
CA PHE A 82 -4.40 -6.57 9.63
C PHE A 82 -3.88 -5.28 10.26
N HIS A 83 -3.26 -4.43 9.46
CA HIS A 83 -2.60 -3.21 9.91
C HIS A 83 -3.30 -2.00 9.31
N ASP A 84 -3.63 -1.03 10.17
CA ASP A 84 -3.95 0.33 9.74
C ASP A 84 -3.10 1.35 10.50
N HIS A 85 -3.54 2.61 10.50
CA HIS A 85 -2.84 3.73 11.11
C HIS A 85 -2.75 3.68 12.64
N MET A 86 -3.63 2.95 13.33
CA MET A 86 -3.74 3.00 14.79
C MET A 86 -3.69 1.65 15.50
N ALA A 87 -3.87 0.54 14.78
CA ALA A 87 -3.91 -0.77 15.43
C ALA A 87 -3.43 -1.92 14.54
N ILE A 88 -3.29 -3.07 15.18
CA ILE A 88 -3.16 -4.38 14.55
C ILE A 88 -4.37 -5.22 14.96
N TYR A 89 -4.99 -5.87 13.99
CA TYR A 89 -6.14 -6.75 14.20
C TYR A 89 -5.79 -8.19 13.89
N ARG A 90 -6.27 -9.12 14.72
CA ARG A 90 -6.26 -10.55 14.42
C ARG A 90 -7.40 -11.22 15.16
N ASP A 91 -8.24 -11.95 14.44
CA ASP A 91 -9.45 -12.56 15.00
C ASP A 91 -10.33 -11.51 15.71
N ASP A 92 -10.53 -11.63 17.02
CA ASP A 92 -11.24 -10.69 17.88
C ASP A 92 -10.31 -9.79 18.71
N ILE A 93 -9.00 -9.81 18.41
CA ILE A 93 -7.97 -9.03 19.12
C ILE A 93 -7.74 -7.71 18.41
N TRP A 94 -7.77 -6.65 19.22
CA TRP A 94 -7.37 -5.28 18.88
C TRP A 94 -6.11 -4.93 19.68
N GLU A 95 -5.01 -4.64 18.99
CA GLU A 95 -3.76 -4.17 19.59
C GLU A 95 -3.49 -2.73 19.16
N ASP A 96 -3.57 -1.78 20.10
CA ASP A 96 -3.24 -0.37 19.85
C ASP A 96 -1.77 -0.23 19.46
N ARG A 97 -1.52 0.34 18.29
CA ARG A 97 -0.18 0.45 17.70
C ARG A 97 -0.18 1.54 16.64
N ASP A 98 0.55 2.62 16.92
CA ASP A 98 0.79 3.69 15.94
C ASP A 98 1.59 3.16 14.74
N ALA A 99 1.11 3.46 13.53
CA ALA A 99 1.79 3.04 12.32
C ALA A 99 3.11 3.75 12.05
N ASP A 100 3.31 4.98 12.53
CA ASP A 100 4.49 5.75 12.14
C ASP A 100 5.79 5.13 12.69
N GLY A 101 6.63 4.62 11.80
CA GLY A 101 7.87 3.94 12.14
C GLY A 101 7.72 2.47 12.56
N TYR A 102 6.52 1.89 12.49
CA TYR A 102 6.34 0.48 12.83
C TYR A 102 6.95 -0.42 11.76
N ALA A 103 7.89 -1.29 12.15
CA ALA A 103 8.52 -2.26 11.27
C ALA A 103 7.76 -3.59 11.27
N LEU A 104 7.24 -4.01 10.12
CA LEU A 104 6.75 -5.38 9.89
C LEU A 104 7.92 -6.36 9.86
N SER A 105 9.05 -5.90 9.30
CA SER A 105 10.30 -6.63 9.17
C SER A 105 11.46 -5.62 9.02
N PRO A 106 12.74 -6.03 9.05
CA PRO A 106 13.87 -5.10 8.99
C PRO A 106 13.86 -4.14 7.79
N SER A 107 13.30 -4.56 6.66
CA SER A 107 13.24 -3.79 5.41
C SER A 107 11.83 -3.32 5.05
N ILE A 108 10.80 -3.63 5.85
CA ILE A 108 9.40 -3.24 5.59
C ILE A 108 8.85 -2.49 6.80
N ALA A 109 8.48 -1.23 6.62
CA ALA A 109 7.95 -0.38 7.68
C ALA A 109 6.75 0.45 7.23
N LEU A 110 5.99 0.93 8.18
CA LEU A 110 4.86 1.83 7.97
C LEU A 110 5.25 3.27 8.34
N MET A 111 4.63 4.22 7.66
CA MET A 111 4.83 5.65 7.86
C MET A 111 3.47 6.34 7.77
N ALA A 112 3.12 7.18 8.75
CA ALA A 112 1.91 7.98 8.68
C ALA A 112 2.05 9.02 7.57
N THR A 113 1.17 9.02 6.58
CA THR A 113 1.23 9.93 5.43
C THR A 113 -0.14 10.55 5.15
N PRO A 114 -0.74 11.22 6.12
CA PRO A 114 -2.09 11.71 5.97
C PRO A 114 -2.17 12.74 4.83
N GLY A 115 -3.13 12.56 3.92
CA GLY A 115 -3.28 13.37 2.72
C GLY A 115 -4.64 13.17 2.06
N HIS A 116 -4.81 12.05 1.35
CA HIS A 116 -6.09 11.65 0.76
C HIS A 116 -7.15 11.48 1.86
N THR A 117 -6.77 10.83 2.97
CA THR A 117 -7.51 10.84 4.22
C THR A 117 -6.64 11.31 5.39
N ALA A 118 -7.27 11.63 6.53
CA ALA A 118 -6.55 11.98 7.74
C ALA A 118 -5.79 10.79 8.37
N GLU A 119 -6.10 9.58 7.92
CA GLU A 119 -5.69 8.28 8.47
C GLU A 119 -4.72 7.55 7.53
N ASP A 120 -4.32 8.17 6.41
CA ASP A 120 -3.45 7.49 5.44
C ASP A 120 -2.10 7.10 6.04
N ILE A 121 -1.66 5.91 5.67
CA ILE A 121 -0.30 5.43 5.85
C ILE A 121 0.31 5.01 4.51
N SER A 122 1.64 4.98 4.48
CA SER A 122 2.42 4.41 3.39
C SER A 122 3.26 3.24 3.89
N THR A 123 3.43 2.24 3.05
CA THR A 123 4.34 1.10 3.30
C THR A 123 5.65 1.33 2.58
N LEU A 124 6.73 1.41 3.36
CA LEU A 124 8.10 1.59 2.91
C LEU A 124 8.78 0.22 2.81
N ALA A 125 9.36 -0.11 1.66
CA ALA A 125 10.09 -1.35 1.45
C ALA A 125 11.49 -1.07 0.87
N ALA A 126 12.55 -1.42 1.61
CA ALA A 126 13.92 -1.38 1.11
C ALA A 126 14.19 -2.66 0.29
N THR A 127 14.31 -2.50 -1.03
CA THR A 127 14.51 -3.60 -1.99
C THR A 127 15.88 -3.51 -2.66
N ASP A 128 16.26 -4.52 -3.44
CA ASP A 128 17.46 -4.48 -4.29
C ASP A 128 17.40 -3.38 -5.37
N GLN A 129 16.21 -2.89 -5.71
CA GLN A 129 16.00 -1.79 -6.66
C GLN A 129 16.03 -0.40 -5.99
N GLY A 130 16.18 -0.36 -4.67
CA GLY A 130 16.06 0.85 -3.84
C GLY A 130 14.76 0.86 -3.03
N LEU A 131 14.42 2.03 -2.48
CA LEU A 131 13.22 2.22 -1.67
C LEU A 131 11.96 2.22 -2.57
N VAL A 132 11.03 1.32 -2.29
CA VAL A 132 9.68 1.29 -2.88
C VAL A 132 8.69 1.83 -1.85
N VAL A 133 7.81 2.74 -2.26
CA VAL A 133 6.79 3.33 -1.38
C VAL A 133 5.40 3.05 -1.94
N LEU A 134 4.60 2.29 -1.20
CA LEU A 134 3.21 1.99 -1.53
C LEU A 134 2.31 2.98 -0.78
N THR A 135 1.47 3.72 -1.50
CA THR A 135 0.77 4.88 -0.94
C THR A 135 -0.46 5.28 -1.74
N HIS A 136 -1.41 5.97 -1.10
CA HIS A 136 -2.52 6.66 -1.77
C HIS A 136 -2.28 8.16 -2.02
N LEU A 137 -1.11 8.69 -1.68
CA LEU A 137 -0.81 10.10 -1.95
C LEU A 137 -0.92 10.49 -3.44
N TRP A 138 -0.78 9.51 -4.33
CA TRP A 138 -1.05 9.65 -5.76
C TRP A 138 -2.03 8.56 -6.22
N TRP A 139 -2.97 8.94 -7.09
CA TRP A 139 -3.84 7.98 -7.76
C TRP A 139 -3.09 7.23 -8.86
N ALA A 140 -2.39 7.96 -9.72
CA ALA A 140 -1.54 7.43 -10.78
C ALA A 140 -0.38 8.41 -11.04
N ALA A 141 0.59 7.99 -11.86
CA ALA A 141 1.74 8.82 -12.22
C ALA A 141 1.31 10.11 -12.94
N GLU A 142 0.26 10.03 -13.77
CA GLU A 142 -0.27 11.12 -14.58
C GLU A 142 -1.25 12.01 -13.80
N GLY A 143 -1.58 11.65 -12.55
CA GLY A 143 -2.41 12.45 -11.66
C GLY A 143 -3.73 11.78 -11.26
N PRO A 144 -4.72 12.59 -10.84
CA PRO A 144 -4.74 14.06 -10.91
C PRO A 144 -3.67 14.71 -10.02
N ALA A 145 -3.17 15.88 -10.44
CA ALA A 145 -2.20 16.63 -9.65
C ALA A 145 -2.80 17.12 -8.33
N ASP A 146 -4.03 17.66 -8.38
CA ASP A 146 -4.86 17.90 -7.21
C ASP A 146 -5.81 16.71 -7.02
N ASP A 147 -5.71 16.01 -5.90
CA ASP A 147 -6.72 15.02 -5.54
C ASP A 147 -8.06 15.74 -5.23
N PRO A 148 -9.14 15.47 -5.98
CA PRO A 148 -10.42 16.13 -5.77
C PRO A 148 -11.15 15.66 -4.50
N PHE A 149 -10.72 14.54 -3.90
CA PHE A 149 -11.31 13.94 -2.70
C PHE A 149 -10.48 14.18 -1.43
N ALA A 150 -9.24 14.64 -1.57
CA ALA A 150 -8.43 15.03 -0.42
C ALA A 150 -9.07 16.24 0.31
N PRO A 151 -9.36 16.13 1.61
CA PRO A 151 -10.03 17.19 2.37
C PRO A 151 -9.11 18.39 2.65
N ASP A 152 -7.79 18.16 2.66
CA ASP A 152 -6.77 19.17 2.89
C ASP A 152 -5.62 18.99 1.89
N ARG A 153 -5.59 19.88 0.88
CA ARG A 153 -4.61 19.82 -0.20
C ARG A 153 -3.20 20.21 0.24
N ASP A 154 -3.07 21.07 1.25
CA ASP A 154 -1.76 21.45 1.76
C ASP A 154 -1.16 20.33 2.60
N ARG A 155 -2.00 19.58 3.34
CA ARG A 155 -1.60 18.35 4.03
C ARG A 155 -1.17 17.26 3.05
N LEU A 156 -1.94 17.05 1.98
CA LEU A 156 -1.56 16.13 0.89
C LEU A 156 -0.22 16.52 0.27
N ARG A 157 -0.04 17.79 -0.09
CA ARG A 157 1.22 18.32 -0.64
C ARG A 157 2.39 18.05 0.31
N ALA A 158 2.25 18.39 1.59
CA ALA A 158 3.31 18.18 2.58
C ALA A 158 3.67 16.69 2.75
N ALA A 159 2.68 15.78 2.68
CA ALA A 159 2.93 14.34 2.73
C ALA A 159 3.66 13.83 1.48
N ARG A 160 3.30 14.33 0.28
CA ARG A 160 4.02 14.04 -0.97
C ARG A 160 5.47 14.52 -0.93
N GLU A 161 5.71 15.75 -0.47
CA GLU A 161 7.07 16.29 -0.30
C GLU A 161 7.91 15.42 0.64
N ARG A 162 7.33 15.01 1.77
CA ARG A 162 7.99 14.10 2.72
C ARG A 162 8.36 12.76 2.10
N VAL A 163 7.44 12.14 1.35
CA VAL A 163 7.71 10.85 0.67
C VAL A 163 8.78 11.02 -0.42
N LEU A 164 8.71 12.08 -1.22
CA LEU A 164 9.73 12.36 -2.24
C LEU A 164 11.11 12.64 -1.63
N ALA A 165 11.17 13.28 -0.46
CA ALA A 165 12.42 13.55 0.25
C ALA A 165 13.12 12.27 0.74
N LEU A 166 12.43 11.13 0.82
CA LEU A 166 13.04 9.82 1.10
C LEU A 166 13.86 9.28 -0.08
N GLY A 167 13.75 9.91 -1.26
CA GLY A 167 14.39 9.45 -2.49
C GLY A 167 13.93 8.06 -2.95
N PRO A 168 12.61 7.79 -3.05
CA PRO A 168 12.14 6.48 -3.47
C PRO A 168 12.57 6.18 -4.91
N ALA A 169 13.01 4.94 -5.15
CA ALA A 169 13.27 4.43 -6.49
C ALA A 169 11.95 4.20 -7.25
N LEU A 170 10.90 3.83 -6.53
CA LEU A 170 9.57 3.56 -7.09
C LEU A 170 8.46 3.99 -6.12
N ILE A 171 7.41 4.59 -6.67
CA ILE A 171 6.14 4.83 -5.97
C ILE A 171 5.09 3.91 -6.58
N VAL A 172 4.34 3.22 -5.74
CA VAL A 172 3.17 2.43 -6.11
C VAL A 172 1.94 3.24 -5.72
N PRO A 173 1.22 3.83 -6.69
CA PRO A 173 0.07 4.68 -6.40
C PRO A 173 -1.20 3.86 -6.17
N GLY A 174 -2.23 4.51 -5.62
CA GLY A 174 -3.50 3.86 -5.26
C GLY A 174 -4.25 3.24 -6.43
N HIS A 175 -4.17 3.83 -7.63
CA HIS A 175 -5.01 3.52 -8.80
C HIS A 175 -4.23 3.54 -10.12
N GLY A 176 -3.04 2.94 -10.16
CA GLY A 176 -2.22 2.96 -11.37
C GLY A 176 -0.92 2.16 -11.25
N ALA A 177 -0.20 2.09 -12.36
CA ALA A 177 1.07 1.37 -12.40
C ALA A 177 2.13 2.07 -11.53
N PRO A 178 3.06 1.32 -10.92
CA PRO A 178 4.20 1.93 -10.24
C PRO A 178 5.02 2.82 -11.17
N PHE A 179 5.58 3.89 -10.63
CA PHE A 179 6.38 4.84 -11.40
C PHE A 179 7.62 5.30 -10.64
N ALA A 180 8.69 5.60 -11.38
CA ALA A 180 9.86 6.27 -10.83
C ALA A 180 9.57 7.77 -10.67
N PRO A 181 9.79 8.36 -9.48
CA PRO A 181 9.61 9.79 -9.29
C PRO A 181 10.53 10.61 -10.20
N SER A 182 10.07 11.79 -10.59
CA SER A 182 10.83 12.74 -11.42
C SER A 182 10.53 14.18 -10.99
N PRO A 183 11.24 15.18 -11.52
CA PRO A 183 10.89 16.59 -11.28
C PRO A 183 9.46 16.98 -11.73
N ALA A 184 8.81 16.15 -12.56
CA ALA A 184 7.43 16.35 -12.99
C ALA A 184 6.39 15.64 -12.10
N THR A 185 6.82 14.84 -11.11
CA THR A 185 5.90 14.18 -10.17
C THR A 185 5.09 15.24 -9.40
N PRO A 186 3.75 15.17 -9.42
CA PRO A 186 2.91 16.16 -8.75
C PRO A 186 3.18 16.23 -7.24
N VAL A 187 3.11 17.45 -6.70
CA VAL A 187 3.19 17.73 -5.27
C VAL A 187 1.93 18.46 -4.82
#